data_AF-A0A522WUM5-F1
#
_entry.id   AF-A0A522WUM5-F1
#
_cell.length_a   1.000
_cell.length_b   1.000
_cell.length_c   1.000
_cell.angle_alpha   90.00
_cell.angle_beta   90.00
_cell.angle_gamma   90.00
#
_symmetry.space_group_name_H-M   'P 1'
#
loop_
_entity.id
_entity.type
_entity.pdbx_description
1 polymer ?
#
loop_
_entity_poly.entity_id
_entity_poly.type
_entity_poly.pdbx_seq_one_letter_code
_entity_poly.pdbx_strand_id
1 'polypeptide(L)'
;MNEFRFVVYSSRKSCDLTYRIKKIPTGWDISYIAINGHCKPDGTPLFYSNFEQDFINYPSSFGNLLEWIWGQINNGEMTHEEAQLKLQELADWVTICEKSEPRWKEYNLRTI
;
A
#
# COMPACT_ATOMS: atom_id res chain seq x y z
N MET A 1 -12.81 14.41 7.88
CA MET A 1 -12.48 13.24 7.05
C MET A 1 -11.05 12.89 7.37
N ASN A 2 -10.82 11.76 8.05
CA ASN A 2 -9.49 11.46 8.59
C ASN A 2 -8.64 10.78 7.52
N GLU A 3 -7.44 11.30 7.34
CA GLU A 3 -6.42 10.78 6.43
C GLU A 3 -5.63 9.67 7.13
N PHE A 4 -5.27 8.63 6.38
CA PHE A 4 -4.44 7.53 6.85
C PHE A 4 -3.06 7.58 6.21
N ARG A 5 -2.07 7.03 6.92
CA ARG A 5 -0.73 6.78 6.39
C ARG A 5 -0.60 5.30 6.05
N PHE A 6 -0.01 5.02 4.89
CA PHE A 6 0.34 3.68 4.44
C PHE A 6 1.84 3.71 4.08
N VAL A 7 2.68 3.13 4.93
CA VAL A 7 4.15 3.24 4.82
C VAL A 7 4.74 1.91 4.40
N VAL A 8 5.42 1.87 3.25
CA VAL A 8 6.10 0.68 2.72
C VAL A 8 7.57 0.94 2.45
N TYR A 9 8.41 -0.08 2.58
CA TYR A 9 9.80 0.00 2.15
C TYR A 9 9.94 -0.15 0.63
N SER A 10 10.83 0.61 0.00
CA SER A 10 11.26 0.40 -1.38
C SER A 10 12.74 0.04 -1.43
N SER A 11 13.08 -1.15 -1.94
CA SER A 11 14.49 -1.53 -2.11
C SER A 11 15.18 -0.69 -3.19
N ARG A 12 14.41 -0.09 -4.12
CA ARG A 12 14.95 0.73 -5.22
C ARG A 12 15.47 2.06 -4.71
N LYS A 13 14.75 2.66 -3.78
CA LYS A 13 15.09 3.95 -3.17
C LYS A 13 15.83 3.80 -1.85
N SER A 14 15.95 2.56 -1.34
CA SER A 14 16.51 2.22 -0.03
C SER A 14 15.91 3.04 1.12
N CYS A 15 14.61 3.35 1.03
CA CYS A 15 13.90 4.17 2.00
C CYS A 15 12.42 3.78 2.07
N ASP A 16 11.75 4.30 3.10
CA ASP A 16 10.31 4.15 3.25
C ASP A 16 9.55 5.18 2.41
N LEU A 17 8.51 4.71 1.74
CA LEU A 17 7.57 5.51 0.97
C LEU A 17 6.27 5.63 1.75
N THR A 18 5.82 6.86 1.96
CA THR A 18 4.54 7.13 2.64
C THR A 18 3.50 7.53 1.61
N TYR A 19 2.47 6.69 1.44
CA TYR A 19 1.23 7.08 0.78
C TYR A 19 0.29 7.70 1.80
N ARG A 20 -0.30 8.85 1.46
CA ARG A 20 -1.44 9.40 2.20
C ARG A 20 -2.71 8.91 1.53
N ILE A 21 -3.61 8.29 2.27
CA ILE A 21 -4.84 7.74 1.69
C ILE A 21 -6.07 8.22 2.47
N LYS A 22 -7.16 8.45 1.76
CA LYS A 22 -8.45 8.81 2.34
C LYS A 22 -9.50 7.83 1.86
N LYS A 23 -10.34 7.36 2.79
CA LYS A 23 -11.53 6.59 2.42
C LYS A 23 -12.54 7.52 1.75
N ILE A 24 -12.99 7.16 0.55
CA ILE A 24 -14.09 7.82 -0.18
C ILE A 24 -15.25 6.83 -0.38
N PRO A 25 -16.46 7.28 -0.75
CA PRO A 25 -17.62 6.39 -0.91
C PRO A 25 -17.44 5.25 -1.93
N THR A 26 -16.53 5.39 -2.89
CA THR A 26 -16.30 4.43 -3.97
C THR A 26 -14.94 3.72 -3.89
N GLY A 27 -14.18 3.91 -2.81
CA GLY A 27 -12.85 3.33 -2.64
C GLY A 27 -11.89 4.25 -1.90
N TRP A 28 -10.68 4.44 -2.42
CA TRP A 28 -9.64 5.26 -1.81
C TRP A 28 -9.25 6.44 -2.69
N ASP A 29 -8.90 7.54 -2.05
CA ASP A 29 -8.16 8.63 -2.68
C ASP A 29 -6.71 8.58 -2.20
N ILE A 30 -5.77 8.37 -3.13
CA ILE A 30 -4.33 8.24 -2.86
C ILE A 30 -3.65 9.56 -3.20
N SER A 31 -2.84 10.04 -2.27
CA SER A 31 -1.93 11.17 -2.44
C SER A 31 -0.49 10.68 -2.29
N TYR A 32 0.23 10.64 -3.42
CA TYR A 32 1.65 10.31 -3.51
C TYR A 32 2.33 11.13 -4.62
N ILE A 33 3.66 11.04 -4.71
CA ILE A 33 4.51 11.91 -5.55
C ILE A 33 4.12 11.84 -7.03
N ALA A 34 4.00 10.62 -7.59
CA ALA A 34 3.85 10.44 -9.04
C ALA A 34 2.46 9.97 -9.46
N ILE A 35 1.87 9.00 -8.74
CA ILE A 35 0.57 8.43 -9.06
C ILE A 35 -0.38 8.69 -7.89
N ASN A 36 -1.41 9.49 -8.15
CA ASN A 36 -2.39 9.95 -7.19
C ASN A 36 -3.80 9.97 -7.82
N GLY A 37 -4.82 10.09 -6.98
CA GLY A 37 -6.22 10.13 -7.37
C GLY A 37 -7.04 8.98 -6.80
N HIS A 38 -8.17 8.68 -7.43
CA HIS A 38 -9.14 7.73 -6.91
C HIS A 38 -8.93 6.31 -7.44
N CYS A 39 -9.06 5.34 -6.55
CA CYS A 39 -9.04 3.92 -6.89
C CYS A 39 -10.16 3.17 -6.17
N LYS A 40 -10.44 1.96 -6.63
CA LYS A 40 -11.44 1.06 -6.03
C LYS A 40 -11.03 0.60 -4.62
N PRO A 41 -11.94 0.00 -3.84
CA PRO A 41 -11.65 -0.52 -2.50
C PRO A 41 -10.47 -1.50 -2.45
N ASP A 42 -10.29 -2.32 -3.49
CA ASP A 42 -9.19 -3.27 -3.67
C ASP A 42 -7.85 -2.62 -4.07
N GLY A 43 -7.82 -1.29 -4.19
CA GLY A 43 -6.66 -0.50 -4.59
C GLY A 43 -6.46 -0.36 -6.10
N THR A 44 -7.31 -0.97 -6.94
CA THR A 44 -7.15 -0.89 -8.40
C THR A 44 -7.57 0.47 -8.96
N PRO A 45 -6.80 1.06 -9.89
CA PRO A 45 -5.47 0.61 -10.34
C PRO A 45 -4.30 1.17 -9.49
N LEU A 46 -4.54 2.23 -8.71
CA LEU A 46 -3.47 3.14 -8.30
C LEU A 46 -2.47 2.58 -7.28
N PHE A 47 -2.86 1.68 -6.38
CA PHE A 47 -1.88 1.03 -5.49
C PHE A 47 -0.90 0.18 -6.30
N TYR A 48 -1.43 -0.62 -7.23
CA TYR A 48 -0.63 -1.49 -8.09
C TYR A 48 0.28 -0.68 -9.01
N SER A 49 -0.23 0.37 -9.65
CA SER A 49 0.61 1.25 -10.49
C SER A 49 1.72 1.95 -9.70
N ASN A 50 1.47 2.33 -8.43
CA ASN A 50 2.51 2.86 -7.56
C ASN A 50 3.57 1.79 -7.22
N PHE A 51 3.15 0.57 -6.85
CA PHE A 51 4.08 -0.53 -6.56
C PHE A 51 4.90 -0.93 -7.78
N GLU A 52 4.29 -1.02 -8.95
CA GLU A 52 4.97 -1.28 -10.22
C GLU A 52 5.99 -0.19 -10.56
N GLN A 53 5.61 1.09 -10.42
CA GLN A 53 6.51 2.21 -10.67
C GLN A 53 7.76 2.16 -9.78
N ASP A 54 7.60 1.77 -8.51
CA ASP A 54 8.70 1.71 -7.54
C ASP A 54 9.34 0.32 -7.38
N PHE A 55 8.97 -0.62 -8.25
CA PHE A 55 9.44 -2.02 -8.27
C PHE A 55 9.34 -2.68 -6.89
N ILE A 56 8.19 -2.50 -6.25
CA ILE A 56 7.85 -3.07 -4.94
C ILE A 56 7.13 -4.38 -5.18
N ASN A 57 7.66 -5.46 -4.62
CA ASN A 57 6.95 -6.73 -4.55
C ASN A 57 5.88 -6.66 -3.46
N TYR A 58 4.72 -7.21 -3.75
CA TYR A 58 3.57 -7.21 -2.84
C TYR A 58 2.89 -8.58 -2.85
N PRO A 59 2.21 -8.94 -1.76
CA PRO A 59 1.52 -10.21 -1.65
C PRO A 59 0.26 -10.27 -2.53
N SER A 60 -0.05 -11.45 -3.06
CA SER A 60 -1.19 -11.64 -3.98
C SER A 60 -2.56 -11.29 -3.37
N SER A 61 -2.71 -11.45 -2.06
CA SER A 61 -3.97 -11.14 -1.35
C SER A 61 -4.07 -9.69 -0.86
N PHE A 62 -3.13 -8.81 -1.24
CA PHE A 62 -3.13 -7.40 -0.84
C PHE A 62 -4.48 -6.71 -1.09
N GLY A 63 -5.00 -6.81 -2.32
CA GLY A 63 -6.27 -6.17 -2.69
C GLY A 63 -7.46 -6.65 -1.88
N ASN A 64 -7.56 -7.96 -1.65
CA ASN A 64 -8.66 -8.55 -0.88
C ASN A 64 -8.70 -8.04 0.57
N LEU A 65 -7.52 -7.92 1.21
CA LEU A 65 -7.44 -7.40 2.58
C LEU A 65 -7.72 -5.89 2.62
N LEU A 66 -7.23 -5.14 1.62
CA LEU A 66 -7.49 -3.70 1.52
C LEU A 66 -8.99 -3.41 1.34
N GLU A 67 -9.66 -4.17 0.47
CA GLU A 67 -11.10 -4.07 0.25
C GLU A 67 -11.89 -4.43 1.52
N TRP A 68 -11.47 -5.47 2.24
CA TRP A 68 -12.09 -5.81 3.52
C TRP A 68 -11.98 -4.65 4.53
N ILE A 69 -10.78 -4.07 4.70
CA ILE A 69 -10.58 -2.90 5.58
C ILE A 69 -11.48 -1.74 5.15
N TRP A 70 -11.54 -1.45 3.85
CA TRP A 70 -12.42 -0.42 3.32
C TRP A 70 -13.89 -0.66 3.68
N GLY A 71 -14.36 -1.90 3.53
CA GLY A 71 -15.72 -2.32 3.88
C GLY A 71 -16.04 -2.11 5.35
N GLN A 72 -15.13 -2.50 6.25
CA GLN A 72 -15.30 -2.30 7.69
C GLN A 72 -15.41 -0.82 8.08
N ILE A 73 -14.56 0.03 7.49
CA ILE A 73 -14.66 1.49 7.68
C ILE A 73 -16.00 2.01 7.11
N ASN A 74 -16.40 1.53 5.94
CA ASN A 74 -17.63 1.97 5.28
C ASN A 74 -18.89 1.62 6.08
N ASN A 75 -18.90 0.47 6.75
CA ASN A 75 -20.02 0.00 7.56
C ASN A 75 -20.06 0.61 8.97
N GLY A 76 -19.06 1.43 9.34
CA GLY A 76 -18.94 1.98 10.69
C GLY A 76 -18.52 0.93 11.72
N GLU A 77 -17.94 -0.18 11.28
CA GLU A 77 -17.51 -1.32 12.10
C GLU A 77 -16.07 -1.18 12.60
N MET A 78 -15.37 -0.13 12.18
CA MET A 78 -13.96 0.11 12.49
C MET A 78 -13.71 1.58 12.79
N THR A 79 -13.07 1.84 13.93
CA THR A 79 -12.63 3.19 14.30
C THR A 79 -11.48 3.65 13.42
N HIS A 80 -11.18 4.95 13.46
CA HIS A 80 -10.05 5.50 12.70
C HIS A 80 -8.71 4.91 13.17
N GLU A 81 -8.54 4.73 14.47
CA GLU A 81 -7.33 4.21 15.10
C GLU A 81 -7.09 2.74 14.72
N GLU A 82 -8.14 1.91 14.77
CA GLU A 82 -8.08 0.51 14.34
C GLU A 82 -7.81 0.39 12.84
N ALA A 83 -8.43 1.24 12.03
CA ALA A 83 -8.18 1.29 10.60
C ALA A 83 -6.73 1.69 10.29
N GLN A 84 -6.19 2.71 10.96
CA GLN A 84 -4.79 3.12 10.80
C GLN A 84 -3.82 1.99 11.18
N LEU A 85 -4.10 1.25 12.26
CA LEU A 85 -3.30 0.10 12.67
C LEU A 85 -3.32 -0.98 11.59
N LYS A 86 -4.51 -1.41 11.13
CA LYS A 86 -4.65 -2.48 10.14
C LYS A 86 -4.10 -2.14 8.76
N LEU A 87 -4.24 -0.87 8.35
CA LEU A 87 -3.63 -0.38 7.12
C LEU A 87 -2.10 -0.45 7.21
N GLN A 88 -1.52 -0.13 8.38
CA GLN A 88 -0.08 -0.26 8.55
C GLN A 88 0.37 -1.72 8.62
N GLU A 89 -0.38 -2.61 9.28
CA GLU A 89 -0.11 -4.07 9.25
C GLU A 89 -0.09 -4.63 7.82
N LEU A 90 -1.02 -4.19 6.96
CA LEU A 90 -1.05 -4.55 5.55
C LEU A 90 0.17 -3.97 4.79
N ALA A 91 0.58 -2.74 5.09
CA ALA A 91 1.77 -2.11 4.51
C ALA A 91 3.06 -2.80 4.96
N ASP A 92 3.12 -3.27 6.20
CA ASP A 92 4.23 -4.03 6.74
C ASP A 92 4.35 -5.40 6.02
N TRP A 93 3.23 -6.03 5.68
CA TRP A 93 3.26 -7.26 4.88
C TRP A 93 3.81 -7.03 3.47
N VAL A 94 3.46 -5.91 2.81
CA VAL A 94 4.09 -5.48 1.55
C VAL A 94 5.60 -5.30 1.74
N THR A 95 6.02 -4.62 2.82
CA THR A 95 7.44 -4.42 3.16
C THR A 95 8.19 -5.73 3.38
N ILE A 96 7.58 -6.71 4.06
CA ILE A 96 8.16 -8.03 4.26
C ILE A 96 8.32 -8.74 2.91
N CYS A 97 7.30 -8.70 2.06
CA CYS A 97 7.35 -9.29 0.72
C CYS A 97 8.51 -8.70 -0.10
N GLU A 98 8.60 -7.37 -0.16
CA GLU A 98 9.69 -6.64 -0.85
C GLU A 98 11.09 -6.96 -0.30
N LYS A 99 11.24 -7.03 1.03
CA LYS A 99 12.54 -7.36 1.66
C LYS A 99 12.92 -8.82 1.52
N SER A 100 11.93 -9.71 1.36
CA SER A 100 12.16 -11.16 1.26
C SER A 100 12.52 -11.63 -0.15
N GLU A 101 12.43 -10.75 -1.16
CA GLU A 101 12.84 -11.07 -2.53
C GLU A 101 14.31 -11.52 -2.56
N PRO A 102 14.63 -12.74 -3.06
CA PRO A 102 16.00 -13.18 -3.24
C PRO A 102 16.78 -12.20 -4.11
N ARG A 103 18.00 -11.84 -3.70
CA ARG A 103 18.87 -10.92 -4.45
C ARG A 103 20.03 -11.69 -5.08
N TRP A 104 20.04 -11.74 -6.41
CA TRP A 104 21.09 -12.38 -7.18
C TRP A 104 21.88 -11.35 -7.98
N LYS A 105 23.21 -11.49 -7.97
CA LYS A 105 24.14 -10.55 -8.64
C LYS A 105 23.85 -10.45 -10.14
N GLU A 106 23.41 -11.53 -10.75
CA GLU A 106 23.19 -11.67 -12.18
C GLU A 106 21.84 -11.09 -12.64
N TYR A 107 20.96 -10.69 -11.72
CA TYR A 107 19.58 -10.34 -12.05
C TYR A 107 19.06 -9.09 -11.34
N ASN A 108 18.90 -9.13 -10.02
CA ASN A 108 18.10 -8.17 -9.28
C ASN A 108 18.80 -7.62 -8.01
N LEU A 109 20.11 -7.79 -7.91
CA LEU A 109 20.92 -7.10 -6.90
C LEU A 109 21.03 -5.61 -7.25
N ARG A 110 20.40 -4.76 -6.43
CA ARG A 110 20.46 -3.30 -6.57
C ARG A 110 21.69 -2.79 -5.81
N THR A 111 22.81 -2.54 -6.51
CA THR A 111 23.96 -1.81 -5.95
C THR A 111 23.64 -0.31 -5.92
N ILE A 112 23.86 0.30 -4.76
CA ILE A 112 23.72 1.74 -4.50
C ILE A 112 24.82 2.50 -5.24
#